data_AF-A0A1F9RGR1-F1
#
_entry.id   AF-A0A1F9RGR1-F1
#
_cell.length_a   1.000
_cell.length_b   1.000
_cell.length_c   1.000
_cell.angle_alpha   90.00
_cell.angle_beta   90.00
_cell.angle_gamma   90.00
#
_symmetry.space_group_name_H-M   'P 1'
#
loop_
_entity.id
_entity.type
_entity.pdbx_description
1 polymer ?
#
loop_
_entity_poly.entity_id
_entity_poly.type
_entity_poly.pdbx_seq_one_letter_code
_entity_poly.pdbx_strand_id
1 'polypeptide(L)'
;MKTLTMALFLLLPCAPLAAQGQARSSAGAEKDPVRLKALRDSAKPVIQLARKHSGDLAALKRAHAAARKQLRAQFSGNGQDSEKGRKALSSLGKLQRDEWRKAVETRRTERIKLEKKNPAAAKAFRELVSLNVPLEEPAN
;
A
#
# COMPACT_ATOMS: atom_id res chain seq x y z
N MET A 1 3.54 -37.31 75.35
CA MET A 1 4.83 -36.69 74.99
C MET A 1 4.55 -35.35 74.30
N LYS A 2 5.09 -34.25 74.85
CA LYS A 2 5.59 -33.01 74.20
C LYS A 2 4.68 -32.33 73.14
N THR A 3 3.90 -31.30 73.46
CA THR A 3 4.20 -29.85 73.63
C THR A 3 4.21 -28.99 72.35
N LEU A 4 3.39 -27.93 72.43
CA LEU A 4 3.54 -26.55 71.93
C LEU A 4 3.28 -26.17 70.45
N THR A 5 2.08 -25.60 70.24
CA THR A 5 1.82 -24.21 69.81
C THR A 5 3.04 -23.31 69.59
N MET A 6 3.16 -22.67 68.42
CA MET A 6 3.26 -21.21 68.27
C MET A 6 3.28 -20.78 66.80
N ALA A 7 2.57 -19.68 66.56
CA ALA A 7 2.42 -18.97 65.30
C ALA A 7 3.75 -18.45 64.72
N LEU A 8 3.86 -18.44 63.40
CA LEU A 8 4.78 -17.56 62.69
C LEU A 8 4.10 -16.99 61.44
N PHE A 9 3.28 -15.98 61.69
CA PHE A 9 3.14 -14.86 60.77
C PHE A 9 4.53 -14.22 60.65
N LEU A 10 5.04 -14.00 59.43
CA LEU A 10 5.84 -12.83 59.03
C LEU A 10 6.39 -13.01 57.61
N LEU A 11 6.00 -12.07 56.76
CA LEU A 11 6.84 -11.45 55.72
C LEU A 11 7.17 -12.30 54.48
N LEU A 12 6.26 -12.23 53.50
CA LEU A 12 6.64 -12.01 52.11
C LEU A 12 7.48 -10.72 52.00
N PRO A 13 8.74 -10.75 51.58
CA PRO A 13 9.35 -9.56 50.99
C PRO A 13 8.83 -9.42 49.55
N CYS A 14 7.85 -8.53 49.42
CA CYS A 14 7.57 -7.81 48.18
C CYS A 14 8.87 -7.10 47.76
N ALA A 15 9.64 -7.71 46.87
CA ALA A 15 10.80 -7.07 46.28
C ALA A 15 10.32 -6.11 45.17
N PRO A 16 10.81 -4.86 45.18
CA PRO A 16 10.23 -3.78 44.40
C PRO A 16 10.48 -3.97 42.91
N LEU A 17 9.42 -3.64 42.18
CA LEU A 17 9.38 -3.24 40.77
C LEU A 17 10.70 -2.54 40.37
N ALA A 18 11.61 -3.29 39.77
CA ALA A 18 12.76 -2.74 39.08
C ALA A 18 12.26 -2.10 37.78
N ALA A 19 11.80 -0.85 37.92
CA ALA A 19 11.78 0.10 36.84
C ALA A 19 13.22 0.30 36.36
N GLN A 20 13.61 -0.34 35.25
CA GLN A 20 14.75 0.10 34.46
C GLN A 20 14.54 -0.30 33.00
N GLY A 21 14.49 0.72 32.14
CA GLY A 21 14.71 0.53 30.71
C GLY A 21 13.46 0.30 29.87
N GLN A 22 12.37 1.02 30.13
CA GLN A 22 11.50 1.41 29.01
C GLN A 22 12.36 2.28 28.09
N ALA A 23 13.04 1.67 27.13
CA ALA A 23 13.74 2.34 26.04
C ALA A 23 12.69 2.97 25.12
N ARG A 24 12.05 4.03 25.62
CA ARG A 24 11.56 5.13 24.80
C ARG A 24 12.78 5.79 24.19
N SER A 25 13.24 5.27 23.05
CA SER A 25 13.76 6.12 21.97
C SER A 25 14.09 5.24 20.76
N SER A 26 13.19 5.22 19.79
CA SER A 26 13.59 5.15 18.38
C SER A 26 12.70 5.97 17.46
N ALA A 27 11.85 6.86 18.00
CA ALA A 27 11.17 7.89 17.20
C ALA A 27 12.17 8.85 16.50
N GLY A 28 13.44 8.88 16.93
CA GLY A 28 14.55 9.55 16.25
C GLY A 28 15.43 8.66 15.37
N ALA A 29 15.36 7.32 15.49
CA ALA A 29 16.12 6.37 14.67
C ALA A 29 15.30 5.75 13.52
N GLU A 30 13.96 5.90 13.56
CA GLU A 30 13.03 5.45 12.51
C GLU A 30 13.20 6.19 11.17
N LYS A 31 13.85 7.36 11.18
CA LYS A 31 14.03 8.22 10.01
C LYS A 31 15.48 8.61 9.77
N ASP A 32 16.43 7.74 10.13
CA ASP A 32 17.82 7.93 9.76
C ASP A 32 17.94 8.07 8.22
N PRO A 33 18.42 9.22 7.70
CA PRO A 33 18.48 9.48 6.27
C PRO A 33 19.35 8.45 5.53
N VAL A 34 20.39 7.91 6.17
CA VAL A 34 21.28 6.90 5.55
C VAL A 34 20.53 5.58 5.34
N ARG A 35 19.83 5.11 6.37
CA ARG A 35 18.96 3.93 6.28
C ARG A 35 17.83 4.12 5.29
N LEU A 36 17.17 5.28 5.29
CA LEU A 36 16.09 5.59 4.34
C LEU A 36 16.58 5.58 2.89
N LYS A 37 17.78 6.11 2.63
CA LYS A 37 18.40 6.06 1.30
C LYS A 37 18.66 4.62 0.87
N ALA A 38 19.26 3.79 1.73
CA ALA A 38 19.50 2.38 1.45
C ALA A 38 18.19 1.59 1.20
N LEU A 39 17.14 1.89 1.96
CA LEU A 39 15.81 1.31 1.76
C LEU A 39 15.20 1.74 0.42
N ARG A 40 15.31 3.02 0.04
CA ARG A 40 14.84 3.53 -1.26
C ARG A 40 15.58 2.90 -2.42
N ASP A 41 16.91 2.80 -2.34
CA ASP A 41 17.73 2.16 -3.35
C ASP A 41 17.37 0.68 -3.52
N SER A 42 17.15 -0.02 -2.41
CA SER A 42 16.72 -1.42 -2.41
C SER A 42 15.29 -1.60 -2.95
N ALA A 43 14.38 -0.65 -2.65
CA ALA A 43 12.99 -0.67 -3.08
C ALA A 43 12.77 -0.11 -4.49
N LYS A 44 13.80 0.51 -5.10
CA LYS A 44 13.76 1.16 -6.41
C LYS A 44 13.06 0.36 -7.52
N PRO A 45 13.33 -0.95 -7.73
CA PRO A 45 12.62 -1.71 -8.78
C PRO A 45 11.11 -1.82 -8.50
N VAL A 46 10.69 -1.93 -7.24
CA VAL A 46 9.27 -1.99 -6.85
C VAL A 46 8.61 -0.62 -7.03
N ILE A 47 9.31 0.46 -6.66
CA ILE A 47 8.84 1.83 -6.83
C ILE A 47 8.66 2.16 -8.32
N GLN A 48 9.62 1.83 -9.18
CA GLN A 48 9.54 2.06 -10.62
C GLN A 48 8.38 1.30 -11.26
N LEU A 49 8.21 0.02 -10.90
CA LEU A 49 7.09 -0.78 -11.39
C LEU A 49 5.75 -0.20 -10.93
N ALA A 50 5.64 0.20 -9.67
CA ALA A 50 4.44 0.83 -9.13
C ALA A 50 4.09 2.13 -9.88
N ARG A 51 5.09 2.95 -10.21
CA ARG A 51 4.90 4.18 -11.00
C ARG A 51 4.42 3.91 -12.40
N LYS A 52 5.09 2.99 -13.11
CA LYS A 52 4.70 2.60 -14.47
C LYS A 52 3.22 2.22 -14.51
N HIS A 53 2.82 1.29 -13.64
CA HIS A 53 1.42 0.86 -13.57
C HIS A 53 0.46 1.96 -13.15
N SER A 54 0.85 2.87 -12.25
CA SER A 54 0.01 4.01 -11.89
C SER A 54 -0.20 4.95 -13.09
N GLY A 55 0.84 5.16 -13.89
CA GLY A 55 0.79 5.93 -15.14
C GLY A 55 -0.11 5.26 -16.17
N ASP A 56 0.07 3.95 -16.40
CA ASP A 56 -0.72 3.17 -17.34
C ASP A 56 -2.22 3.18 -16.97
N LEU A 57 -2.55 2.98 -15.69
CA LEU A 57 -3.94 3.05 -15.21
C LEU A 57 -4.53 4.46 -15.31
N ALA A 58 -3.73 5.49 -15.03
CA ALA A 58 -4.17 6.88 -15.22
C ALA A 58 -4.44 7.19 -16.70
N ALA A 59 -3.56 6.74 -17.61
CA ALA A 59 -3.75 6.86 -19.04
C ALA A 59 -5.02 6.12 -19.51
N LEU A 60 -5.22 4.88 -19.06
CA LEU A 60 -6.41 4.09 -19.36
C LEU A 60 -7.69 4.79 -18.89
N LYS A 61 -7.69 5.34 -17.66
CA LYS A 61 -8.83 6.10 -17.13
C LYS A 61 -9.16 7.32 -18.00
N ARG A 62 -8.14 8.05 -18.47
CA ARG A 62 -8.32 9.21 -19.39
C ARG A 62 -8.85 8.75 -20.74
N ALA A 63 -8.31 7.67 -21.31
CA ALA A 63 -8.78 7.10 -22.56
C ALA A 63 -10.25 6.67 -22.46
N HIS A 64 -10.64 6.02 -21.37
CA HIS A 64 -12.03 5.64 -21.10
C HIS A 64 -12.97 6.85 -21.01
N ALA A 65 -12.52 7.93 -20.35
CA ALA A 65 -13.28 9.17 -20.27
C ALA A 65 -13.44 9.84 -21.65
N ALA A 66 -12.37 9.89 -22.44
CA ALA A 66 -12.40 10.43 -23.80
C ALA A 66 -13.34 9.64 -24.71
N ALA A 67 -13.27 8.30 -24.70
CA ALA A 67 -14.15 7.44 -25.48
C ALA A 67 -15.63 7.64 -25.11
N ARG A 68 -15.95 7.74 -23.81
CA ARG A 68 -17.33 8.04 -23.36
C ARG A 68 -17.80 9.41 -23.82
N LYS A 69 -16.92 10.43 -23.77
CA LYS A 69 -17.24 11.80 -24.23
C LYS A 69 -17.53 11.82 -25.72
N GLN A 70 -16.67 11.18 -26.52
CA GLN A 70 -16.84 11.07 -27.97
C GLN A 70 -18.15 10.36 -28.33
N LEU A 71 -18.45 9.24 -27.68
CA LEU A 71 -19.67 8.49 -27.93
C LEU A 71 -20.91 9.32 -27.55
N ARG A 72 -20.89 10.05 -26.42
CA ARG A 72 -21.98 10.96 -26.06
C ARG A 72 -22.16 12.07 -27.09
N ALA A 73 -21.09 12.66 -27.61
CA ALA A 73 -21.18 13.71 -28.62
C ALA A 73 -21.83 13.20 -29.92
N GLN A 74 -21.49 11.98 -30.35
CA GLN A 74 -22.08 11.36 -31.54
C GLN A 74 -23.60 11.16 -31.42
N PHE A 75 -24.10 10.77 -30.24
CA PHE A 75 -25.53 10.53 -30.01
C PHE A 75 -26.31 11.75 -29.50
N SER A 76 -25.63 12.82 -29.09
CA SER A 76 -26.27 14.07 -28.64
C SER A 76 -26.63 15.00 -29.81
N GLY A 77 -25.97 14.89 -30.96
CA GLY A 77 -26.14 15.81 -32.09
C GLY A 77 -27.26 15.48 -33.07
N ASN A 78 -27.70 14.22 -33.14
CA ASN A 78 -28.54 13.76 -34.25
C ASN A 78 -30.03 13.62 -33.94
N GLY A 79 -30.48 13.91 -32.72
CA GLY A 79 -31.90 13.76 -32.32
C GLY A 79 -32.48 12.34 -32.45
N GLN A 80 -31.69 11.37 -32.92
CA GLN A 80 -32.10 10.01 -33.27
C GLN A 80 -31.54 9.00 -32.28
N ASP A 81 -32.45 8.17 -31.76
CA ASP A 81 -32.23 6.94 -31.01
C ASP A 81 -31.40 7.03 -29.73
N SER A 82 -32.00 7.67 -28.72
CA SER A 82 -31.54 7.60 -27.32
C SER A 82 -31.31 6.15 -26.84
N GLU A 83 -32.05 5.18 -27.38
CA GLU A 83 -31.89 3.77 -27.05
C GLU A 83 -30.60 3.15 -27.65
N LYS A 84 -30.27 3.46 -28.91
CA LYS A 84 -29.01 3.01 -29.54
C LYS A 84 -27.81 3.61 -28.82
N GLY A 85 -27.87 4.90 -28.48
CA GLY A 85 -26.84 5.58 -27.68
C GLY A 85 -26.67 4.96 -26.29
N ARG A 86 -27.76 4.63 -25.60
CA ARG A 86 -27.72 3.93 -24.30
C ARG A 86 -27.11 2.53 -24.41
N LYS A 87 -27.51 1.74 -25.42
CA LYS A 87 -26.92 0.41 -25.67
C LYS A 87 -25.42 0.51 -25.97
N ALA A 88 -25.02 1.45 -26.82
CA ALA A 88 -23.61 1.68 -27.15
C ALA A 88 -22.79 2.09 -25.91
N LEU A 89 -23.28 3.02 -25.09
CA LEU A 89 -22.63 3.43 -23.83
C LEU A 89 -22.53 2.28 -22.83
N SER A 90 -23.57 1.44 -22.74
CA SER A 90 -23.57 0.26 -21.87
C SER A 90 -22.52 -0.77 -22.31
N SER A 91 -22.46 -1.08 -23.61
CA SER A 91 -21.46 -1.97 -24.20
C SER A 91 -20.04 -1.44 -24.02
N LEU A 92 -19.81 -0.15 -24.29
CA LEU A 92 -18.53 0.50 -24.03
C LEU A 92 -18.17 0.41 -22.54
N GLY A 93 -19.13 0.65 -21.64
CA GLY A 93 -18.92 0.51 -20.20
C GLY A 93 -18.52 -0.90 -19.77
N LYS A 94 -19.05 -1.95 -20.40
CA LYS A 94 -18.63 -3.34 -20.17
C LYS A 94 -17.18 -3.56 -20.62
N LEU A 95 -16.86 -3.18 -21.86
CA LEU A 95 -15.49 -3.29 -22.40
C LEU A 95 -14.47 -2.57 -21.53
N GLN A 96 -14.76 -1.34 -21.12
CA GLN A 96 -13.90 -0.55 -20.25
C GLN A 96 -13.68 -1.21 -18.88
N ARG A 97 -14.71 -1.80 -18.28
CA ARG A 97 -14.56 -2.56 -17.02
C ARG A 97 -13.68 -3.79 -17.19
N ASP A 98 -13.78 -4.47 -18.32
CA ASP A 98 -13.01 -5.68 -18.58
C ASP A 98 -11.53 -5.35 -18.87
N GLU A 99 -11.27 -4.30 -19.63
CA GLU A 99 -9.92 -3.75 -19.82
C GLU A 99 -9.30 -3.30 -18.49
N TRP A 100 -10.06 -2.59 -17.66
CA TRP A 100 -9.60 -2.18 -16.33
C TRP A 100 -9.24 -3.37 -15.46
N ARG A 101 -10.10 -4.41 -15.44
CA ARG A 101 -9.84 -5.66 -14.72
C ARG A 101 -8.55 -6.34 -15.20
N LYS A 102 -8.36 -6.43 -16.52
CA LYS A 102 -7.13 -6.98 -17.10
C LYS A 102 -5.89 -6.17 -16.68
N ALA A 103 -5.95 -4.84 -16.77
CA ALA A 103 -4.83 -3.97 -16.38
C ALA A 103 -4.46 -4.11 -14.90
N VAL A 104 -5.47 -4.20 -14.02
CA VAL A 104 -5.25 -4.42 -12.58
C VAL A 104 -4.65 -5.81 -12.31
N GLU A 105 -5.12 -6.85 -12.99
CA GLU A 105 -4.58 -8.21 -12.83
C GLU A 105 -3.14 -8.31 -13.38
N THR A 106 -2.83 -7.68 -14.50
CA THR A 106 -1.45 -7.56 -15.01
C THR A 106 -0.54 -6.89 -13.99
N ARG A 107 -0.95 -5.75 -13.43
CA ARG A 107 -0.20 -5.08 -12.34
C ARG A 107 0.03 -6.02 -11.15
N ARG A 108 -1.00 -6.76 -10.73
CA ARG A 108 -0.92 -7.69 -9.61
C ARG A 108 0.08 -8.82 -9.89
N THR A 109 -0.02 -9.45 -11.05
CA THR A 109 0.85 -10.57 -11.44
C THR A 109 2.29 -10.14 -11.63
N GLU A 110 2.55 -8.99 -12.26
CA GLU A 110 3.90 -8.43 -12.40
C GLU A 110 4.52 -8.09 -11.04
N ARG A 111 3.73 -7.50 -10.13
CA ARG A 111 4.17 -7.26 -8.76
C ARG A 111 4.54 -8.56 -8.05
N ILE A 112 3.69 -9.59 -8.09
CA ILE A 112 3.99 -10.90 -7.47
C ILE A 112 5.27 -11.51 -8.06
N LYS A 113 5.45 -11.44 -9.38
CA LYS A 113 6.67 -11.91 -10.05
C LYS A 113 7.90 -11.15 -9.55
N LEU A 114 7.81 -9.82 -9.41
CA LEU A 114 8.91 -9.01 -8.91
C LEU A 114 9.23 -9.31 -7.43
N GLU A 115 8.21 -9.47 -6.59
CA GLU A 115 8.38 -9.81 -5.17
C GLU A 115 9.02 -11.19 -4.99
N LYS A 116 8.68 -12.17 -5.85
CA LYS A 116 9.33 -13.49 -5.86
C LYS A 116 10.79 -13.41 -6.31
N LYS A 117 11.10 -12.59 -7.32
CA LYS A 117 12.47 -12.40 -7.81
C LYS A 117 13.35 -11.63 -6.83
N ASN A 118 12.78 -10.63 -6.16
CA ASN A 118 13.50 -9.71 -5.27
C ASN A 118 12.73 -9.52 -3.95
N PRO A 119 12.74 -10.51 -3.05
CA PRO A 119 12.02 -10.43 -1.77
C PRO A 119 12.57 -9.32 -0.87
N ALA A 120 13.87 -9.03 -0.95
CA ALA A 120 14.51 -7.92 -0.22
C ALA A 120 13.95 -6.55 -0.65
N ALA A 121 13.79 -6.32 -1.96
CA ALA A 121 13.21 -5.09 -2.49
C ALA A 121 11.75 -4.92 -2.05
N ALA A 122 10.98 -6.02 -2.03
CA ALA A 122 9.60 -6.03 -1.55
C ALA A 122 9.49 -5.75 -0.05
N LYS A 123 10.45 -6.24 0.75
CA LYS A 123 10.55 -5.95 2.19
C LYS A 123 10.89 -4.49 2.42
N ALA A 124 11.92 -3.97 1.75
CA ALA A 124 12.33 -2.56 1.84
C ALA A 124 11.19 -1.61 1.43
N PHE A 125 10.45 -1.94 0.37
CA PHE A 125 9.28 -1.16 -0.03
C PHE A 125 8.17 -1.16 1.04
N ARG A 126 7.86 -2.32 1.61
CA ARG A 126 6.86 -2.42 2.70
C ARG A 126 7.29 -1.62 3.93
N GLU A 127 8.57 -1.65 4.25
CA GLU A 127 9.14 -0.89 5.36
C GLU A 127 9.02 0.62 5.13
N LEU A 128 9.35 1.11 3.93
CA LEU A 128 9.15 2.52 3.57
C LEU A 128 7.68 2.95 3.70
N VAL A 129 6.75 2.10 3.26
CA VAL A 129 5.31 2.35 3.37
C VAL A 129 4.86 2.38 4.84
N SER A 130 5.32 1.43 5.66
CA SER A 130 5.00 1.38 7.09
C SER A 130 5.54 2.59 7.86
N LEU A 131 6.72 3.09 7.48
CA LEU A 131 7.32 4.29 8.07
C LEU A 131 6.61 5.58 7.62
N ASN A 132 5.66 5.49 6.69
CA ASN A 132 4.94 6.63 6.11
C ASN A 132 5.88 7.72 5.56
N VAL A 133 7.03 7.31 5.05
CA VAL A 133 8.05 8.19 4.49
C VAL A 133 7.83 8.35 2.99
N PRO A 134 8.03 9.55 2.40
CA PRO A 134 8.02 9.71 0.96
C PRO A 134 8.97 8.74 0.27
N LEU A 135 8.43 8.04 -0.74
CA LEU A 135 9.18 7.08 -1.57
C LEU A 135 10.26 7.75 -2.43
N GLU A 136 10.19 9.07 -2.58
CA GLU A 136 11.24 9.91 -3.16
C GLU A 136 11.93 10.72 -2.07
N GLU A 137 13.20 11.02 -2.28
CA GLU A 137 13.84 12.09 -1.53
C GLU A 137 13.16 13.42 -1.86
N PRO A 138 12.80 14.24 -0.87
CA PRO A 138 12.36 15.60 -1.15
C PRO A 138 13.51 16.30 -1.88
N ALA A 139 13.22 16.85 -3.06
CA ALA A 139 14.17 17.68 -3.77
C ALA A 139 14.45 18.91 -2.89
N ASN A 140 15.67 18.97 -2.32
CA ASN A 140 16.22 20.18 -1.73
C ASN A 140 16.72 21.11 -2.84
#